data_AF-A0A524M797-F1
#
_entry.id   AF-A0A524M797-F1
#
_cell.length_a   1.000
_cell.length_b   1.000
_cell.length_c   1.000
_cell.angle_alpha   90.00
_cell.angle_beta   90.00
_cell.angle_gamma   90.00
#
_symmetry.space_group_name_H-M   'P 1'
#
loop_
_entity.id
_entity.type
_entity.pdbx_description
1 polymer ?
#
loop_
_entity_poly.entity_id
_entity_poly.type
_entity_poly.pdbx_seq_one_letter_code
_entity_poly.pdbx_strand_id
1 'polypeptide(L)'
;MPYISQTKRHVLDPHIDPLINALRELESDDPSNNMEGNLNYIITVLVKCTMGIGYRGINDAIGMLESCKLELYRKHAAPYEDQKEFENGAVE
;
A
#
# COMPACT_ATOMS: atom_id res chain seq x y z
N MET A 1 -6.01 -4.80 6.82
CA MET A 1 -5.22 -5.56 7.81
C MET A 1 -6.09 -6.02 8.98
N PRO A 2 -6.56 -7.28 9.03
CA PRO A 2 -7.40 -7.78 10.13
C PRO A 2 -6.69 -7.83 11.49
N TYR A 3 -5.36 -7.74 11.50
CA TYR A 3 -4.51 -7.88 12.69
C TYR A 3 -4.14 -6.56 13.38
N ILE A 4 -4.50 -5.40 12.82
CA ILE A 4 -4.33 -4.10 13.52
C ILE A 4 -5.64 -3.70 14.22
N SER A 5 -5.56 -3.54 15.55
CA SER A 5 -6.70 -3.19 16.39
C SER A 5 -7.22 -1.77 16.11
N GLN A 6 -8.50 -1.54 16.38
CA GLN A 6 -9.14 -0.23 16.17
C GLN A 6 -8.47 0.88 16.98
N THR A 7 -8.03 0.59 18.21
CA THR A 7 -7.27 1.55 19.04
C THR A 7 -5.99 2.02 18.35
N LYS A 8 -5.25 1.11 17.70
CA LYS A 8 -4.03 1.48 16.96
C LYS A 8 -4.36 2.28 15.71
N ARG A 9 -5.42 1.94 14.99
CA ARG A 9 -5.89 2.71 13.82
C ARG A 9 -6.25 4.14 14.19
N HIS A 10 -7.00 4.33 15.28
CA HIS A 10 -7.37 5.67 15.75
C HIS A 10 -6.17 6.58 16.05
N VAL A 11 -5.03 6.00 16.45
CA VAL A 11 -3.78 6.76 16.62
C VAL A 11 -3.10 7.05 15.28
N LEU A 12 -3.14 6.13 14.33
CA LEU A 12 -2.42 6.25 13.05
C LEU A 12 -3.18 7.06 11.99
N ASP A 13 -4.49 6.87 11.88
CA ASP A 13 -5.33 7.44 10.82
C ASP A 13 -5.20 8.98 10.74
N PRO A 14 -5.18 9.75 11.85
CA PRO A 14 -4.99 11.21 11.80
C PRO A 14 -3.64 11.66 11.20
N HIS A 15 -2.64 10.77 11.16
CA HIS A 15 -1.35 11.03 10.52
C HIS A 15 -1.30 10.54 9.07
N ILE A 16 -2.17 9.60 8.70
CA ILE A 16 -2.28 9.08 7.34
C ILE A 16 -3.06 10.07 6.45
N ASP A 17 -4.12 10.70 6.97
CA ASP A 17 -4.96 11.61 6.19
C ASP A 17 -4.18 12.79 5.58
N PRO A 18 -3.31 13.51 6.32
CA PRO A 18 -2.49 14.57 5.74
C PRO A 18 -1.54 14.07 4.65
N LEU A 19 -1.02 12.84 4.80
CA LEU A 19 -0.13 12.24 3.81
C LEU A 19 -0.88 11.89 2.52
N ILE A 20 -2.10 11.38 2.63
CA ILE A 20 -2.97 11.12 1.47
C ILE A 20 -3.27 12.43 0.73
N ASN A 21 -3.57 13.51 1.46
CA ASN A 21 -3.86 14.80 0.84
C ASN A 21 -2.63 15.36 0.11
N ALA A 22 -1.45 15.31 0.73
CA ALA A 22 -0.21 15.73 0.09
C ALA A 22 0.08 14.93 -1.20
N LEU A 23 -0.17 13.63 -1.20
CA LEU A 23 -0.02 12.78 -2.40
C LEU A 23 -0.96 13.19 -3.54
N ARG A 24 -2.22 13.52 -3.23
CA ARG A 24 -3.22 13.98 -4.22
C ARG A 24 -2.89 15.35 -4.78
N GLU A 25 -2.35 16.24 -3.95
CA GLU A 25 -1.88 17.55 -4.39
C GLU A 25 -0.70 17.40 -5.37
N LEU A 26 0.29 16.56 -5.02
CA LEU A 26 1.41 16.24 -5.90
C LEU A 26 0.98 15.60 -7.24
N GLU A 27 -0.06 14.76 -7.23
CA GLU A 27 -0.63 14.19 -8.46
C GLU A 27 -1.32 15.25 -9.32
N SER A 28 -2.00 16.21 -8.70
CA SER A 28 -2.71 17.28 -9.42
C SER A 28 -1.74 18.25 -10.11
N ASP A 29 -0.55 18.44 -9.53
CA ASP A 29 0.49 19.36 -10.02
C ASP A 29 1.47 18.71 -11.02
N ASP A 30 1.44 17.38 -11.20
CA ASP A 30 2.35 16.62 -12.06
C ASP A 30 1.63 16.01 -13.29
N PRO A 31 1.88 16.52 -14.52
CA PRO A 31 1.29 15.98 -15.74
C PRO A 31 1.66 14.52 -16.04
N SER A 32 2.74 14.01 -15.43
CA SER A 32 3.21 12.63 -15.63
C SER A 32 2.58 11.62 -14.68
N ASN A 33 1.83 12.09 -13.67
CA ASN A 33 1.22 11.29 -12.61
C ASN A 33 2.16 10.21 -12.03
N ASN A 34 3.16 10.64 -11.26
CA ASN A 34 4.13 9.73 -10.62
C ASN A 34 3.71 9.28 -9.21
N MET A 35 2.42 8.93 -9.02
CA MET A 35 1.92 8.42 -7.73
C MET A 35 2.70 7.20 -7.25
N GLU A 36 3.09 6.31 -8.16
CA GLU A 36 3.88 5.11 -7.87
C GLU A 36 5.24 5.45 -7.27
N GLY A 37 5.95 6.43 -7.83
CA GLY A 37 7.23 6.90 -7.31
C GLY A 37 7.09 7.55 -5.93
N ASN A 38 6.05 8.36 -5.74
CA ASN A 38 5.78 9.01 -4.46
C ASN A 38 5.48 7.99 -3.35
N LEU A 39 4.64 7.00 -3.64
CA LEU A 39 4.35 5.89 -2.71
C LEU A 39 5.59 5.06 -2.43
N ASN A 40 6.40 4.74 -3.45
CA ASN A 40 7.65 4.01 -3.29
C ASN A 40 8.61 4.73 -2.34
N TYR A 41 8.78 6.05 -2.51
CA TYR A 41 9.61 6.87 -1.63
C TYR A 41 9.12 6.83 -0.17
N ILE A 42 7.82 7.09 0.06
CA ILE A 42 7.23 7.10 1.40
C ILE A 42 7.41 5.75 2.09
N ILE A 43 7.08 4.65 1.41
CA ILE A 43 7.18 3.31 1.98
C ILE A 43 8.65 2.99 2.32
N THR A 44 9.57 3.35 1.43
CA THR A 44 11.01 3.17 1.66
C THR A 44 11.48 3.94 2.90
N VAL A 45 11.07 5.20 3.06
CA VAL A 45 11.41 6.02 4.23
C VAL A 45 10.83 5.43 5.51
N LEU A 46 9.53 5.06 5.49
CA LEU A 46 8.87 4.45 6.65
C LEU A 46 9.60 3.19 7.10
N VAL A 47 9.84 2.25 6.18
CA VAL A 47 10.56 1.00 6.46
C VAL A 47 11.95 1.27 6.99
N LYS A 48 12.72 2.16 6.35
CA LYS A 48 14.08 2.52 6.77
C LYS A 48 14.11 3.06 8.20
N CYS A 49 13.12 3.90 8.56
CA CYS A 49 13.05 4.54 9.86
C CYS A 49 12.48 3.63 10.97
N THR A 50 11.62 2.65 10.64
CA THR A 50 10.96 1.81 11.67
C THR A 50 11.57 0.43 11.83
N MET A 51 12.17 -0.15 10.79
CA MET A 51 12.67 -1.54 10.79
C MET A 51 14.20 -1.64 10.74
N GLY A 52 14.88 -0.54 10.44
CA GLY A 52 16.34 -0.47 10.36
C GLY A 52 16.92 -1.13 9.10
N ILE A 53 18.20 -0.87 8.82
CA ILE A 53 18.90 -1.27 7.59
C ILE A 53 19.78 -2.52 7.74
N GLY A 54 19.68 -3.23 8.87
CA GLY A 54 20.38 -4.50 9.05
C GLY A 54 19.69 -5.63 8.29
N TYR A 55 20.41 -6.71 7.97
CA TYR A 55 19.89 -7.86 7.23
C TYR A 55 18.55 -8.41 7.76
N ARG A 56 18.42 -8.53 9.09
CA ARG A 56 17.18 -8.95 9.73
C ARG A 56 16.03 -7.97 9.48
N GLY A 57 16.28 -6.66 9.67
CA GLY A 57 15.28 -5.61 9.44
C GLY A 57 14.82 -5.56 7.99
N ILE A 58 15.75 -5.75 7.05
CA ILE A 58 15.45 -5.85 5.61
C ILE A 58 14.56 -7.07 5.34
N ASN A 59 14.93 -8.26 5.81
CA ASN A 59 14.13 -9.47 5.60
C ASN A 59 12.72 -9.35 6.20
N ASP A 60 12.61 -8.82 7.41
CA ASP A 60 11.33 -8.60 8.09
C ASP A 60 10.47 -7.59 7.30
N ALA A 61 11.10 -6.52 6.78
CA ALA A 61 10.41 -5.52 5.97
C ALA A 61 9.90 -6.09 4.64
N ILE A 62 10.71 -6.88 3.94
CA ILE A 62 10.32 -7.55 2.69
C ILE A 62 9.15 -8.50 2.95
N GLY A 63 9.20 -9.31 4.02
CA GLY A 63 8.09 -10.20 4.38
C GLY A 63 6.79 -9.44 4.70
N MET A 64 6.89 -8.28 5.37
CA MET A 64 5.74 -7.40 5.63
C MET A 64 5.17 -6.81 4.32
N LEU A 65 6.03 -6.34 3.41
CA LEU A 65 5.60 -5.78 2.12
C LEU A 65 4.94 -6.84 1.22
N GLU A 66 5.45 -8.07 1.19
CA GLU A 66 4.79 -9.18 0.50
C GLU A 66 3.41 -9.48 1.10
N SER A 67 3.28 -9.38 2.42
CA SER A 67 1.97 -9.53 3.09
C SER A 67 0.99 -8.43 2.66
N CYS A 68 1.44 -7.17 2.55
CA CYS A 68 0.62 -6.06 2.04
C CYS A 68 0.14 -6.32 0.60
N LYS A 69 1.05 -6.77 -0.29
CA LYS A 69 0.74 -7.10 -1.69
C LYS A 69 -0.29 -8.24 -1.79
N LEU A 70 -0.11 -9.31 -1.03
CA LEU A 70 -1.05 -10.45 -1.02
C LEU A 70 -2.42 -10.05 -0.47
N GLU A 71 -2.48 -9.16 0.53
CA GLU A 71 -3.76 -8.63 1.02
C GLU A 71 -4.47 -7.79 -0.04
N LEU A 72 -3.74 -6.90 -0.73
CA LEU A 72 -4.28 -6.10 -1.83
C LEU A 72 -4.85 -7.01 -2.93
N TYR A 73 -4.08 -8.01 -3.37
CA TYR A 73 -4.51 -8.92 -4.41
C TYR A 73 -5.78 -9.68 -3.99
N ARG A 74 -5.77 -10.32 -2.82
CA ARG A 74 -6.91 -11.12 -2.35
C ARG A 74 -8.18 -10.31 -2.07
N LYS A 75 -8.05 -9.08 -1.58
CA LYS A 75 -9.20 -8.27 -1.14
C LYS A 75 -9.74 -7.33 -2.21
N HIS A 76 -8.93 -6.98 -3.20
CA HIS A 76 -9.30 -6.00 -4.21
C HIS A 76 -9.13 -6.52 -5.63
N ALA A 77 -7.96 -7.10 -5.97
CA ALA A 77 -7.73 -7.58 -7.33
C ALA A 77 -8.62 -8.79 -7.66
N ALA A 78 -8.65 -9.82 -6.81
CA ALA A 78 -9.43 -11.02 -7.07
C ALA A 78 -10.95 -10.73 -7.25
N PRO A 79 -11.63 -9.96 -6.38
CA PRO A 79 -13.03 -9.60 -6.63
C PRO A 79 -13.25 -8.76 -7.91
N TYR A 80 -12.27 -7.93 -8.28
CA TYR A 80 -12.31 -7.18 -9.53
C TYR A 80 -12.14 -8.11 -10.75
N GLU A 81 -11.24 -9.09 -10.68
CA GLU A 81 -11.01 -10.11 -11.70
C GLU A 81 -12.24 -11.00 -11.86
N ASP A 82 -12.84 -11.47 -10.77
CA ASP A 82 -14.10 -12.23 -10.78
C ASP A 82 -15.22 -11.45 -11.51
N GLN A 83 -15.33 -10.14 -11.24
CA GLN A 83 -16.29 -9.27 -11.91
C GLN A 83 -15.97 -9.13 -13.41
N LYS A 84 -14.69 -9.02 -13.78
CA LYS A 84 -14.27 -8.94 -15.18
C LYS A 84 -14.45 -10.26 -15.93
N GLU A 85 -14.32 -11.39 -15.25
CA GLU A 85 -14.60 -12.72 -15.78
C GLU A 85 -16.10 -12.87 -16.08
N PHE A 86 -16.96 -12.40 -15.16
CA PHE A 86 -18.41 -12.36 -15.39
C PHE A 86 -18.79 -11.46 -16.59
N GLU A 87 -18.12 -10.31 -16.75
CA GLU A 87 -18.40 -9.35 -17.82
C GLU A 87 -17.88 -9.79 -19.20
N ASN A 88 -16.67 -10.36 -19.25
CA ASN A 88 -15.95 -10.58 -20.50
C ASN A 88 -15.80 -12.08 -20.87
N GLY A 89 -16.19 -12.97 -19.96
CA GLY A 89 -15.94 -14.41 -20.07
C GLY A 89 -14.62 -14.84 -19.43
N ALA A 90 -14.58 -16.10 -19.01
CA ALA A 90 -13.39 -16.75 -18.46
C ALA A 90 -12.31 -16.92 -19.53
N VAL A 91 -11.05 -16.82 -19.08
CA VAL A 91 -9.91 -17.25 -19.89
C VAL A 91 -9.81 -18.77 -19.76
N GLU A 92 -10.00 -19.49 -20.86
CA GLU A 92 -9.81 -20.96 -20.95
C GLU A 92 -8.33 -21.38 -20.95
#